data_AF-A0A249DXJ7-F1
#
_entry.id   AF-A0A249DXJ7-F1
#
_cell.length_a   1.000
_cell.length_b   1.000
_cell.length_c   1.000
_cell.angle_alpha   90.00
_cell.angle_beta   90.00
_cell.angle_gamma   90.00
#
_symmetry.space_group_name_H-M   'P 1'
#
loop_
_entity.id
_entity.type
_entity.pdbx_description
1 polymer ?
#
loop_
_entity_poly.entity_id
_entity_poly.type
_entity_poly.pdbx_seq_one_letter_code
_entity_poly.pdbx_strand_id
1 'polypeptide(L)' 'MDRVKIVFSSQSWEDYLYWQQVDKKTLKRINELVRDIQCTPFSEKGKPEPLNHNLSGFWSRRITDWN' A
#
# COMPACT_ATOMS: atom_id res chain seq x y z
N MET A 1 -14.49 -16.92 2.25
CA MET A 1 -14.26 -15.49 2.58
C MET A 1 -13.96 -14.78 1.29
N ASP A 2 -14.87 -13.91 0.86
CA ASP A 2 -14.64 -13.07 -0.31
C ASP A 2 -13.48 -12.12 -0.01
N ARG A 3 -12.41 -12.23 -0.79
CA ARG A 3 -11.25 -11.34 -0.66
C ARG A 3 -11.62 -9.98 -1.24
N VAL A 4 -11.27 -8.90 -0.54
CA VAL A 4 -11.45 -7.52 -1.03
C VAL A 4 -10.76 -7.36 -2.39
N LYS A 5 -11.47 -6.83 -3.38
CA LYS A 5 -10.92 -6.55 -4.71
C LYS A 5 -9.87 -5.44 -4.62
N ILE A 6 -8.67 -5.69 -5.16
CA ILE A 6 -7.62 -4.68 -5.26
C ILE A 6 -7.84 -3.90 -6.56
N VAL A 7 -7.87 -2.57 -6.46
CA VAL A 7 -8.00 -1.66 -7.60
C VAL A 7 -6.86 -0.66 -7.53
N PHE A 8 -6.12 -0.53 -8.63
CA PHE A 8 -5.05 0.46 -8.80
C PHE A 8 -5.57 1.61 -9.65
N SER A 9 -5.15 2.84 -9.34
CA SER A 9 -5.18 3.93 -10.33
C SER A 9 -4.12 3.68 -11.39
N SER A 10 -4.27 4.27 -12.59
CA SER A 10 -3.29 4.11 -13.67
C SER A 10 -1.86 4.46 -13.24
N GLN A 11 -1.69 5.57 -12.51
CA GLN A 11 -0.38 5.97 -11.99
C GLN A 11 0.18 4.92 -11.02
N SER A 12 -0.62 4.44 -10.06
CA SER A 12 -0.15 3.44 -9.09
C SER A 12 0.19 2.09 -9.73
N TRP A 13 -0.43 1.76 -10.87
CA TRP A 13 -0.11 0.57 -11.63
C TRP A 13 1.25 0.69 -12.33
N GLU A 14 1.54 1.85 -12.93
CA GLU A 14 2.84 2.14 -13.52
C GLU A 14 3.96 2.12 -12.47
N ASP A 15 3.72 2.76 -11.31
CA ASP A 15 4.67 2.73 -10.19
C ASP A 15 4.92 1.30 -9.69
N TYR A 16 3.86 0.49 -9.62
CA TYR A 16 3.98 -0.92 -9.25
C TYR A 16 4.82 -1.72 -10.24
N LEU A 17 4.63 -1.52 -11.56
CA LEU A 17 5.44 -2.15 -12.60
C LEU A 17 6.90 -1.70 -12.57
N TYR A 18 7.14 -0.40 -12.34
CA TYR A 18 8.49 0.15 -12.19
C TYR A 18 9.24 -0.55 -11.05
N TRP A 19 8.62 -0.69 -9.87
CA TRP A 19 9.25 -1.36 -8.73
C TRP A 19 9.55 -2.85 -8.98
N GLN A 20 8.83 -3.52 -9.88
CA GLN A 20 9.17 -4.89 -10.27
C GLN A 20 10.52 -5.00 -10.96
N GLN A 21 10.90 -3.96 -11.70
CA GLN A 21 12.13 -3.92 -12.48
C GLN A 21 13.30 -3.33 -11.67
N VAL A 22 13.02 -2.33 -10.82
CA VAL A 22 14.07 -1.54 -10.18
C VAL A 22 14.48 -2.07 -8.81
N ASP A 23 13.53 -2.36 -7.92
CA ASP A 23 13.84 -2.85 -6.57
C ASP A 23 12.80 -3.85 -6.05
N LYS A 24 13.18 -5.13 -6.10
CA LYS A 24 12.34 -6.24 -5.62
C LYS A 24 12.10 -6.21 -4.11
N LYS A 25 12.94 -5.55 -3.31
CA LYS A 25 12.70 -5.40 -1.86
C LYS A 25 11.51 -4.48 -1.63
N THR A 26 11.51 -3.33 -2.30
CA THR A 26 10.38 -2.39 -2.29
C THR A 26 9.10 -3.06 -2.81
N LEU A 27 9.15 -3.79 -3.93
CA LEU A 27 8.00 -4.56 -4.43
C LEU A 27 7.46 -5.56 -3.40
N LYS A 28 8.36 -6.34 -2.76
CA LYS A 28 7.97 -7.31 -1.74
C LYS A 28 7.22 -6.63 -0.60
N ARG A 29 7.72 -5.47 -0.17
CA ARG A 29 7.11 -4.69 0.91
C ARG A 29 5.72 -4.15 0.52
N ILE A 30 5.55 -3.66 -0.71
CA ILE A 30 4.23 -3.27 -1.23
C ILE A 30 3.26 -4.44 -1.18
N ASN A 31 3.66 -5.61 -1.69
CA ASN A 31 2.82 -6.81 -1.70
C ASN A 31 2.43 -7.28 -0.29
N GLU A 32 3.34 -7.16 0.67
CA GLU A 32 3.06 -7.46 2.06
C GLU A 32 2.02 -6.51 2.68
N LEU A 33 2.12 -5.21 2.39
CA LEU A 33 1.16 -4.22 2.87
C LEU A 33 -0.23 -4.44 2.24
N VAL A 34 -0.29 -4.71 0.94
CA VAL A 34 -1.57 -5.00 0.24
C VAL A 34 -2.26 -6.22 0.85
N ARG A 35 -1.52 -7.30 1.12
CA ARG A 35 -2.09 -8.49 1.78
C ARG A 35 -2.57 -8.18 3.19
N ASP A 36 -1.80 -7.41 3.96
CA ASP A 36 -2.20 -7.01 5.31
C ASP A 36 -3.49 -6.18 5.29
N ILE A 37 -3.61 -5.21 4.37
CA ILE A 37 -4.82 -4.39 4.21
C ILE A 37 -6.04 -5.25 3.87
N GLN A 38 -5.89 -6.30 3.06
CA GLN A 38 -7.01 -7.20 2.71
C GLN A 38 -7.51 -8.02 3.91
N CYS A 39 -6.65 -8.29 4.90
CA CYS A 39 -7.00 -9.04 6.10
C CYS A 39 -7.44 -8.12 7.25
N THR A 40 -6.67 -7.05 7.50
CA THR A 40 -6.80 -6.14 8.63
C THR A 40 -6.53 -4.69 8.16
N PRO A 41 -7.53 -4.01 7.58
CA PRO A 41 -7.37 -2.71 6.91
C PRO A 41 -6.74 -1.61 7.78
N PHE A 42 -6.99 -1.63 9.09
CA PHE A 42 -6.61 -0.58 10.03
C PHE A 42 -5.54 -1.00 11.06
N SER A 43 -4.89 -2.16 10.88
CA SER A 43 -3.88 -2.67 11.82
C SER A 43 -2.47 -2.14 11.56
N GLU A 44 -1.62 -2.25 12.60
CA GLU A 44 -0.36 -1.54 12.77
C GLU A 44 0.74 -1.71 11.70
N LYS A 45 0.67 -2.72 10.82
CA LYS A 45 1.77 -3.00 9.88
C LYS A 45 1.98 -1.84 8.91
N GLY A 46 3.12 -1.17 9.03
CA GLY A 46 3.47 -0.02 8.19
C GLY A 46 2.94 1.32 8.70
N LYS A 47 2.52 1.41 9.98
CA LYS A 47 2.06 2.64 10.62
C LYS A 47 0.92 3.31 9.82
N PRO A 48 -0.28 2.72 9.83
CA PRO A 48 -1.43 3.29 9.11
C PRO A 48 -1.73 4.69 9.67
N GLU A 49 -1.72 5.69 8.79
CA GLU A 49 -2.02 7.08 9.16
C GLU A 49 -3.22 7.56 8.32
N PRO A 50 -4.31 8.05 8.94
CA PRO A 50 -5.41 8.65 8.21
C PRO A 50 -4.95 9.97 7.57
N LEU A 51 -5.35 10.22 6.33
CA LEU A 51 -5.03 11.45 5.62
C LEU A 51 -6.11 12.52 5.87
N ASN A 52 -5.70 13.79 5.81
CA ASN A 52 -6.54 14.95 6.16
C ASN A 52 -7.04 15.71 4.93
N HIS A 53 -7.95 16.67 5.15
CA HIS A 53 -8.47 17.61 4.14
C HIS A 53 -9.06 16.89 2.91
N ASN A 54 -8.57 17.19 1.71
CA ASN A 54 -9.04 16.62 0.45
C ASN A 54 -8.76 15.12 0.33
N LEU A 55 -7.97 14.56 1.25
CA LEU A 55 -7.66 13.13 1.34
C LEU A 55 -8.36 12.45 2.52
N SER A 56 -9.33 13.13 3.15
CA SER A 56 -10.17 12.53 4.20
C SER A 56 -10.84 11.26 3.69
N GLY A 57 -10.71 10.17 4.45
CA GLY A 57 -11.20 8.84 4.06
C GLY A 57 -10.14 7.94 3.40
N PHE A 58 -8.99 8.49 3.03
CA PHE A 58 -7.82 7.72 2.57
C PHE A 58 -6.83 7.46 3.72
N TRP A 59 -6.00 6.45 3.52
CA TRP A 59 -5.00 6.00 4.48
C TRP A 59 -3.65 5.85 3.81
N SER A 60 -2.58 6.19 4.52
CA SER A 60 -1.21 5.91 4.10
C SER A 60 -0.60 4.79 4.95
N ARG A 61 0.34 4.05 4.36
CA ARG A 61 1.24 3.12 5.06
C ARG A 61 2.64 3.27 4.48
N ARG A 62 3.65 3.15 5.34
CA ARG A 62 5.04 3.34 4.96
C ARG A 62 5.59 2.11 4.22
N ILE A 63 6.02 2.34 2.98
CA ILE A 63 6.73 1.34 2.18
C ILE A 63 8.18 1.22 2.68
N THR A 64 8.86 2.35 2.89
CA THR A 64 10.23 2.40 3.41
C THR A 64 10.26 3.08 4.77
N ASP A 65 11.10 2.59 5.67
CA ASP A 65 11.41 3.25 6.93
C ASP A 65 12.54 4.25 6.69
N TRP A 66 12.21 5.48 6.30
CA TRP A 66 13.15 6.60 6.40
C TRP A 66 12.93 7.26 7.77
N ASN A 67 13.93 7.16 8.63
CA ASN A 67 14.21 8.09 9.72
C ASN A 67 15.39 8.96 9.29
#